data_AF-A0A948PLV7-F1
#
_entry.id   AF-A0A948PLV7-F1
#
_cell.length_a   1.000
_cell.length_b   1.000
_cell.length_c   1.000
_cell.angle_alpha   90.00
_cell.angle_beta   90.00
_cell.angle_gamma   90.00
#
_symmetry.space_group_name_H-M   'P 1'
#
loop_
_entity.id
_entity.type
_entity.pdbx_description
1 polymer ?
#
loop_
_entity_poly.entity_id
_entity_poly.type
_entity_poly.pdbx_seq_one_letter_code
_entity_poly.pdbx_strand_id
1 'polypeptide(L)'
;RHREKTRLSPRFIEIFLAQAKEDSLKSKIDKTAKRVDIKIISDYKASDIDTLAGSKIVGDKSITVSDADLQKLFDYFVRNSLRLFYPEDRSVNRVKESIYKFFEKELKMDYSEKWEEIVKIVLGDDNPQRFLNVLDKAQIEYKNETEIREGELAKLDNWNVPEVLSFGSDYLEEAKDKSVMKPFYVKYLSELEKSFTEFLDNSGKVEWWFKNGDRDATFFAVAYDEDKTPFYVDFVVKFKDGRIGLFDPHGTQFSDFGPKSDGLQKYIKEENKKGKKLFGGLVANTGTTTNNGRWVYFTDSGAKFKKGEFGNWTDLDL
;
A
#
# COMPACT_ATOMS: atom_id res chain seq x y z
N ARG A 1 6.86 2.68 -1.01
CA ARG A 1 6.16 1.71 -0.11
C ARG A 1 4.84 2.33 0.36
N HIS A 2 3.72 1.97 -0.26
CA HIS A 2 2.39 2.48 0.10
C HIS A 2 2.01 2.09 1.53
N ARG A 3 2.33 2.99 2.45
CA ARG A 3 2.07 2.86 3.88
C ARG A 3 0.58 2.69 4.15
N GLU A 4 -0.29 3.23 3.30
CA GLU A 4 -1.74 3.17 3.46
C GLU A 4 -2.34 1.75 3.32
N LYS A 5 -1.60 0.80 2.71
CA LYS A 5 -2.04 -0.61 2.59
C LYS A 5 -1.94 -1.41 3.87
N THR A 6 -1.00 -1.05 4.74
CA THR A 6 -0.71 -1.82 5.96
C THR A 6 -1.16 -1.08 7.22
N ARG A 7 -1.61 0.18 7.10
CA ARG A 7 -2.04 1.02 8.22
C ARG A 7 -2.98 2.14 7.81
N LEU A 8 -3.76 2.61 8.78
CA LEU A 8 -4.74 3.67 8.60
C LEU A 8 -4.08 5.05 8.50
N SER A 9 -4.46 5.83 7.48
CA SER A 9 -4.05 7.22 7.27
C SER A 9 -5.08 8.21 7.87
N PRO A 10 -4.81 9.53 7.93
CA PRO A 10 -5.79 10.53 8.40
C PRO A 10 -7.16 10.42 7.72
N ARG A 11 -7.19 9.99 6.46
CA ARG A 11 -8.41 9.82 5.66
C ARG A 11 -9.41 8.86 6.30
N PHE A 12 -8.94 7.88 7.08
CA PHE A 12 -9.81 6.95 7.79
C PHE A 12 -10.81 7.65 8.72
N ILE A 13 -10.45 8.82 9.28
CA ILE A 13 -11.35 9.59 10.14
C ILE A 13 -12.58 10.08 9.37
N GLU A 14 -12.38 10.56 8.15
CA GLU A 14 -13.45 11.06 7.29
C GLU A 14 -14.40 9.92 6.90
N ILE A 15 -13.84 8.78 6.53
CA ILE A 15 -14.59 7.57 6.17
C ILE A 15 -15.38 7.04 7.37
N PHE A 16 -14.75 6.96 8.55
CA PHE A 16 -15.45 6.55 9.77
C PHE A 16 -16.62 7.48 10.10
N LEU A 17 -16.42 8.80 10.00
CA LEU A 17 -17.49 9.76 10.27
C LEU A 17 -18.64 9.65 9.25
N ALA A 18 -18.34 9.37 7.98
CA ALA A 18 -19.36 9.11 6.96
C ALA A 18 -20.16 7.85 7.30
N GLN A 19 -19.47 6.75 7.60
CA GLN A 19 -20.09 5.48 8.00
C GLN A 19 -20.91 5.61 9.28
N ALA A 20 -20.43 6.37 10.28
CA ALA A 20 -21.17 6.61 11.52
C ALA A 20 -22.49 7.36 11.29
N LYS A 21 -22.52 8.26 10.30
CA LYS A 21 -23.76 8.96 9.89
C LYS A 21 -24.70 8.04 9.14
N GLU A 22 -24.18 7.29 8.18
CA GLU A 22 -24.95 6.30 7.41
C GLU A 22 -25.62 5.28 8.33
N ASP A 23 -24.86 4.75 9.29
CA ASP A 23 -25.39 3.81 10.30
C ASP A 23 -26.21 4.47 11.40
N SER A 24 -26.40 5.78 11.39
CA SER A 24 -27.11 6.53 12.44
C SER A 24 -26.57 6.22 13.84
N LEU A 25 -25.24 6.09 13.98
CA LEU A 25 -24.60 5.65 15.22
C LEU A 25 -25.01 6.52 16.42
N LYS A 26 -25.13 7.83 16.23
CA LYS A 26 -25.52 8.81 17.26
C LYS A 26 -26.87 8.51 17.93
N SER A 27 -27.84 7.98 17.19
CA SER A 27 -29.16 7.63 17.74
C SER A 27 -29.17 6.22 18.32
N LYS A 28 -28.28 5.35 17.85
CA LYS A 28 -28.18 3.96 18.32
C LYS A 28 -27.45 3.86 19.65
N ILE A 29 -26.41 4.64 19.91
CA ILE A 29 -25.62 4.51 21.15
C ILE A 29 -26.41 4.94 22.39
N ASP A 30 -26.22 4.20 23.49
CA ASP A 30 -26.71 4.61 24.81
C ASP A 30 -25.73 5.61 25.43
N LYS A 31 -26.20 6.83 25.71
CA LYS A 31 -25.39 7.92 26.26
C LYS A 31 -25.48 7.99 27.79
N THR A 32 -26.33 7.16 28.39
CA THR A 32 -26.58 7.15 29.83
C THR A 32 -25.67 6.19 30.57
N ALA A 33 -24.81 5.46 29.86
CA ALA A 33 -23.80 4.57 30.42
C ALA A 33 -22.86 5.33 31.37
N LYS A 34 -23.10 5.19 32.68
CA LYS A 34 -22.32 5.85 33.75
C LYS A 34 -21.21 4.95 34.31
N ARG A 35 -21.22 3.65 34.01
CA ARG A 35 -20.28 2.65 34.54
C ARG A 35 -19.93 1.63 33.47
N VAL A 36 -18.66 1.24 33.43
CA VAL A 36 -18.23 0.00 32.79
C VAL A 36 -18.37 -1.08 33.85
N ASP A 37 -19.42 -1.90 33.78
CA ASP A 37 -19.69 -2.94 34.76
C ASP A 37 -18.72 -4.12 34.59
N ILE A 38 -17.51 -3.97 35.13
CA ILE A 38 -16.57 -5.08 35.27
C ILE A 38 -16.98 -5.87 36.50
N LYS A 39 -17.56 -7.04 36.26
CA LYS A 39 -17.84 -8.01 37.31
C LYS A 39 -16.64 -8.93 37.49
N ILE A 40 -16.05 -8.94 38.67
CA ILE A 40 -14.98 -9.86 39.05
C ILE A 40 -15.54 -10.97 39.94
N ILE A 41 -14.89 -12.13 39.89
CA ILE A 41 -15.16 -13.23 40.82
C ILE A 41 -14.35 -12.92 42.08
N SER A 42 -14.99 -12.61 43.20
CA SER A 42 -14.23 -12.31 44.42
C SER A 42 -13.71 -13.53 45.15
N ASP A 43 -14.46 -14.63 45.05
CA ASP A 43 -14.17 -15.90 45.67
C ASP A 43 -14.96 -17.01 44.95
N TYR A 44 -14.31 -18.16 44.76
CA TYR A 44 -14.97 -19.36 44.28
C TYR A 44 -14.39 -20.56 45.01
N LYS A 45 -15.23 -21.33 45.68
CA LYS A 45 -14.84 -22.53 46.41
C LYS A 45 -15.52 -23.74 45.80
N ALA A 46 -14.76 -24.58 45.11
CA ALA A 46 -15.19 -25.91 44.70
C ALA A 46 -14.93 -26.92 45.82
N SER A 47 -15.85 -27.84 46.04
CA SER A 47 -15.67 -28.95 46.99
C SER A 47 -14.92 -30.14 46.40
N ASP A 48 -14.97 -30.31 45.07
CA ASP A 48 -14.29 -31.36 44.31
C ASP A 48 -14.11 -30.94 42.84
N ILE A 49 -13.45 -31.79 42.03
CA ILE A 49 -13.21 -31.52 40.60
C ILE A 49 -14.49 -31.71 39.77
N ASP A 50 -15.39 -32.60 40.19
CA ASP A 50 -16.63 -32.88 39.45
C ASP A 50 -17.60 -31.70 39.48
N THR A 51 -17.60 -30.90 40.55
CA THR A 51 -18.39 -29.65 40.67
C THR A 51 -17.88 -28.50 39.79
N LEU A 52 -16.68 -28.61 39.20
CA LEU A 52 -16.16 -27.66 38.21
C LEU A 52 -16.62 -27.99 36.78
N ALA A 53 -17.01 -29.24 36.52
CA ALA A 53 -17.43 -29.67 35.20
C ALA A 53 -18.84 -29.14 34.88
N GLY A 54 -18.92 -28.13 34.00
CA GLY A 54 -20.18 -27.55 33.53
C GLY A 54 -20.71 -26.37 34.35
N SER A 55 -20.03 -25.96 35.43
CA SER A 55 -20.38 -24.77 36.19
C SER A 55 -19.94 -23.49 35.47
N LYS A 56 -20.87 -22.56 35.29
CA LYS A 56 -20.60 -21.22 34.74
C LYS A 56 -20.24 -20.28 35.88
N ILE A 57 -18.94 -20.05 36.08
CA ILE A 57 -18.46 -19.09 37.07
C ILE A 57 -18.66 -17.68 36.50
N VAL A 58 -19.49 -16.89 37.15
CA VAL A 58 -19.82 -15.51 36.76
C VAL A 58 -19.38 -14.58 37.86
N GLY A 59 -18.75 -13.45 37.51
CA GLY A 59 -18.36 -12.43 38.49
C GLY A 59 -19.57 -11.85 39.24
N ASP A 60 -19.41 -11.70 40.54
CA ASP A 60 -20.46 -11.34 41.50
C ASP A 60 -20.25 -9.95 42.13
N LYS A 61 -19.03 -9.40 42.09
CA LYS A 61 -18.71 -8.05 42.57
C LYS A 61 -18.41 -7.08 41.45
N SER A 62 -19.04 -5.91 41.50
CA SER A 62 -18.66 -4.76 40.69
C SER A 62 -17.49 -4.02 41.33
N ILE A 63 -16.50 -3.66 40.52
CA ILE A 63 -15.39 -2.80 40.94
C ILE A 63 -15.53 -1.42 40.31
N THR A 64 -15.06 -0.40 41.04
CA THR A 64 -14.89 0.93 40.44
C THR A 64 -13.62 0.89 39.61
N VAL A 65 -13.76 1.09 38.30
CA VAL A 65 -12.65 1.09 37.35
C VAL A 65 -11.86 2.39 37.50
N SER A 66 -10.56 2.30 37.72
CA SER A 66 -9.68 3.48 37.74
C SER A 66 -9.50 4.06 36.33
N ASP A 67 -9.10 5.32 36.21
CA ASP A 67 -8.81 5.93 34.89
C ASP A 67 -7.73 5.16 34.12
N ALA A 68 -6.73 4.63 34.82
CA ALA A 68 -5.67 3.83 34.23
C ALA A 68 -6.20 2.50 33.66
N ASP A 69 -7.16 1.87 34.34
CA ASP A 69 -7.78 0.64 33.86
C ASP A 69 -8.78 0.92 32.72
N LEU A 70 -9.48 2.05 32.78
CA LEU A 70 -10.37 2.51 31.73
C LEU A 70 -9.59 2.75 30.41
N GLN A 71 -8.41 3.37 30.50
CA GLN A 71 -7.50 3.54 29.36
C GLN A 71 -7.07 2.18 28.78
N LYS A 72 -6.70 1.21 29.62
CA LYS A 72 -6.30 -0.13 29.16
C LYS A 72 -7.44 -0.86 28.44
N LEU A 73 -8.65 -0.77 28.97
CA LEU A 73 -9.84 -1.39 28.36
C LEU A 73 -10.18 -0.75 27.03
N PHE A 74 -10.08 0.58 26.94
CA PHE A 74 -10.28 1.29 25.69
C PHE A 74 -9.21 0.93 24.66
N ASP A 75 -7.95 0.85 25.07
CA ASP A 75 -6.84 0.43 24.20
C ASP A 75 -7.04 -1.00 23.70
N TYR A 76 -7.50 -1.89 24.57
CA TYR A 76 -7.83 -3.28 24.22
C TYR A 76 -8.97 -3.34 23.19
N PHE A 77 -10.06 -2.60 23.43
CA PHE A 77 -11.18 -2.50 22.50
C PHE A 77 -10.74 -2.01 21.12
N VAL A 78 -9.97 -0.91 21.08
CA VAL A 78 -9.48 -0.34 19.82
C VAL A 78 -8.57 -1.32 19.08
N ARG A 79 -7.62 -1.96 19.77
CA ARG A 79 -6.73 -2.95 19.16
C ARG A 79 -7.51 -4.13 18.57
N ASN A 80 -8.52 -4.62 19.28
CA ASN A 80 -9.37 -5.71 18.80
C ASN A 80 -10.30 -5.31 17.64
N SER A 81 -10.62 -4.02 17.51
CA SER A 81 -11.44 -3.52 16.39
C SER A 81 -10.71 -3.54 15.04
N LEU A 82 -9.37 -3.56 15.04
CA LEU A 82 -8.54 -3.53 13.83
C LEU A 82 -8.43 -4.93 13.20
N ARG A 83 -9.48 -5.34 12.48
CA ARG A 83 -9.55 -6.66 11.83
C ARG A 83 -8.75 -6.73 10.53
N LEU A 84 -8.77 -5.67 9.73
CA LEU A 84 -8.14 -5.63 8.40
C LEU A 84 -6.72 -5.06 8.41
N PHE A 85 -6.32 -4.42 9.50
CA PHE A 85 -5.03 -3.74 9.64
C PHE A 85 -4.30 -4.26 10.87
N TYR A 86 -2.96 -4.34 10.81
CA TYR A 86 -2.19 -4.70 11.99
C TYR A 86 -2.42 -3.66 13.09
N PRO A 87 -2.56 -4.06 14.38
CA PRO A 87 -2.73 -3.14 15.50
C PRO A 87 -1.41 -2.43 15.86
N GLU A 88 -0.73 -1.85 14.86
CA GLU A 88 0.35 -0.90 15.08
C GLU A 88 -0.19 0.39 15.69
N ASP A 89 0.65 1.07 16.46
CA ASP A 89 0.22 2.20 17.28
C ASP A 89 -0.39 3.36 16.46
N ARG A 90 0.00 3.55 15.19
CA ARG A 90 -0.59 4.60 14.36
C ARG A 90 -2.03 4.28 13.94
N SER A 91 -2.31 3.04 13.54
CA SER A 91 -3.67 2.59 13.23
C SER A 91 -4.55 2.64 14.49
N VAL A 92 -4.01 2.20 15.63
CA VAL A 92 -4.67 2.30 16.94
C VAL A 92 -5.02 3.76 17.25
N ASN A 93 -4.04 4.67 17.11
CA ASN A 93 -4.27 6.09 17.35
C ASN A 93 -5.29 6.70 16.37
N ARG A 94 -5.33 6.24 15.12
CA ARG A 94 -6.32 6.70 14.14
C ARG A 94 -7.74 6.27 14.48
N VAL A 95 -7.93 5.04 14.95
CA VAL A 95 -9.25 4.61 15.45
C VAL A 95 -9.66 5.41 16.69
N LYS A 96 -8.75 5.63 17.66
CA LYS A 96 -9.02 6.48 18.83
C LYS A 96 -9.48 7.88 18.41
N GLU A 97 -8.73 8.51 17.51
CA GLU A 97 -9.03 9.84 16.99
C GLU A 97 -10.36 9.88 16.23
N SER A 98 -10.67 8.86 15.42
CA SER A 98 -11.96 8.73 14.75
C SER A 98 -13.12 8.71 15.75
N ILE A 99 -13.00 7.94 16.82
CA ILE A 99 -14.01 7.87 17.88
C ILE A 99 -14.14 9.24 18.56
N TYR A 100 -13.04 9.87 18.97
CA TYR A 100 -13.06 11.20 19.60
C TYR A 100 -13.67 12.27 18.70
N LYS A 101 -13.32 12.28 17.41
CA LYS A 101 -13.87 13.21 16.40
C LYS A 101 -15.37 12.99 16.19
N PHE A 102 -15.87 11.77 16.32
CA PHE A 102 -17.30 11.50 16.30
C PHE A 102 -18.01 12.14 17.49
N PHE A 103 -17.51 11.95 18.71
CA PHE A 103 -18.09 12.59 19.90
C PHE A 103 -18.03 14.12 19.83
N GLU A 104 -16.92 14.68 19.36
CA GLU A 104 -16.75 16.12 19.16
C GLU A 104 -17.78 16.67 18.16
N LYS A 105 -17.89 16.05 16.98
CA LYS A 105 -18.75 16.57 15.89
C LYS A 105 -20.23 16.33 16.15
N GLU A 106 -20.58 15.11 16.56
CA GLU A 106 -21.96 14.62 16.64
C GLU A 106 -22.60 14.88 18.01
N LEU A 107 -21.81 14.90 19.09
CA LEU A 107 -22.31 15.04 20.47
C LEU A 107 -21.80 16.29 21.18
N LYS A 108 -20.91 17.07 20.56
CA LYS A 108 -20.30 18.29 21.14
C LYS A 108 -19.56 17.98 22.45
N MET A 109 -18.89 16.84 22.48
CA MET A 109 -18.04 16.42 23.60
C MET A 109 -16.57 16.51 23.19
N ASP A 110 -15.83 17.44 23.77
CA ASP A 110 -14.39 17.56 23.58
C ASP A 110 -13.67 16.49 24.39
N TYR A 111 -12.79 15.71 23.75
CA TYR A 111 -12.06 14.65 24.43
C TYR A 111 -11.10 15.17 25.50
N SER A 112 -10.57 16.39 25.34
CA SER A 112 -9.62 16.97 26.31
C SER A 112 -10.28 17.24 27.67
N GLU A 113 -11.59 17.46 27.68
CA GLU A 113 -12.37 17.74 28.89
C GLU A 113 -13.20 16.54 29.34
N LYS A 114 -13.68 15.72 28.39
CA LYS A 114 -14.68 14.67 28.63
C LYS A 114 -14.20 13.26 28.31
N TRP A 115 -12.89 13.04 28.33
CA TRP A 115 -12.29 11.75 27.99
C TRP A 115 -12.95 10.56 28.72
N GLU A 116 -13.10 10.66 30.05
CA GLU A 116 -13.64 9.57 30.88
C GLU A 116 -15.09 9.24 30.50
N GLU A 117 -15.92 10.26 30.27
CA GLU A 117 -17.32 10.12 29.86
C GLU A 117 -17.42 9.46 28.48
N ILE A 118 -16.60 9.90 27.52
CA ILE A 118 -16.54 9.31 26.17
C ILE A 118 -16.19 7.83 26.24
N VAL A 119 -15.13 7.47 26.98
CA VAL A 119 -14.68 6.09 27.05
C VAL A 119 -15.71 5.20 27.75
N LYS A 120 -16.36 5.68 28.81
CA LYS A 120 -17.46 4.97 29.47
C LYS A 120 -18.64 4.72 28.53
N ILE A 121 -19.00 5.71 27.70
CA ILE A 121 -20.05 5.53 26.69
C ILE A 121 -19.64 4.48 25.67
N VAL A 122 -18.41 4.54 25.13
CA VAL A 122 -17.94 3.57 24.12
C VAL A 122 -17.94 2.14 24.66
N LEU A 123 -17.49 1.96 25.91
CA LEU A 123 -17.35 0.66 26.55
C LEU A 123 -18.63 0.17 27.27
N GLY A 124 -19.69 0.98 27.30
CA GLY A 124 -20.92 0.68 28.02
C GLY A 124 -21.85 -0.27 27.26
N ASP A 125 -22.33 -1.30 27.94
CA ASP A 125 -23.40 -2.21 27.49
C ASP A 125 -23.23 -2.69 26.03
N ASP A 126 -24.19 -2.37 25.16
CA ASP A 126 -24.21 -2.78 23.76
C ASP A 126 -23.40 -1.85 22.83
N ASN A 127 -22.89 -0.73 23.34
CA ASN A 127 -22.16 0.25 22.52
C ASN A 127 -20.88 -0.29 21.89
N PRO A 128 -20.06 -1.14 22.53
CA PRO A 128 -18.88 -1.72 21.89
C PRO A 128 -19.22 -2.38 20.56
N GLN A 129 -20.30 -3.17 20.49
CA GLN A 129 -20.71 -3.82 19.24
C GLN A 129 -21.17 -2.82 18.18
N ARG A 130 -21.85 -1.74 18.59
CA ARG A 130 -22.29 -0.67 17.68
C ARG A 130 -21.09 0.06 17.07
N PHE A 131 -20.08 0.38 17.86
CA PHE A 131 -18.83 0.98 17.37
C PHE A 131 -18.05 -0.01 16.49
N LEU A 132 -17.97 -1.29 16.87
CA LEU A 132 -17.31 -2.32 16.07
C LEU A 132 -17.92 -2.45 14.67
N ASN A 133 -19.25 -2.42 14.54
CA ASN A 133 -19.91 -2.52 13.24
C ASN A 133 -19.50 -1.36 12.31
N VAL A 134 -19.50 -0.13 12.82
CA VAL A 134 -19.11 1.05 12.03
C VAL A 134 -17.62 1.03 11.72
N LEU A 135 -16.77 0.61 12.66
CA LEU A 135 -15.33 0.47 12.47
C LEU A 135 -14.97 -0.59 11.43
N ASP A 136 -15.69 -1.72 11.37
CA ASP A 136 -15.47 -2.76 10.36
C ASP A 136 -15.87 -2.24 8.97
N LYS A 137 -17.04 -1.60 8.82
CA LYS A 137 -17.46 -0.97 7.56
C LYS A 137 -16.47 0.09 7.08
N ALA A 138 -16.03 0.97 7.99
CA ALA A 138 -15.05 2.01 7.66
C ALA A 138 -13.70 1.42 7.22
N GLN A 139 -13.27 0.30 7.81
CA GLN A 139 -12.04 -0.39 7.39
C GLN A 139 -12.19 -1.02 6.00
N ILE A 140 -13.34 -1.64 5.70
CA ILE A 140 -13.64 -2.19 4.37
C ILE A 140 -13.62 -1.06 3.34
N GLU A 141 -14.32 0.04 3.59
CA GLU A 141 -14.39 1.16 2.66
C GLU A 141 -13.04 1.83 2.46
N TYR A 142 -12.28 2.07 3.53
CA TYR A 142 -10.92 2.59 3.42
C TYR A 142 -10.03 1.71 2.56
N LYS A 143 -10.12 0.38 2.72
CA LYS A 143 -9.39 -0.57 1.89
C LYS A 143 -9.82 -0.47 0.42
N ASN A 144 -11.13 -0.48 0.15
CA ASN A 144 -11.67 -0.35 -1.20
C ASN A 144 -11.22 0.96 -1.87
N GLU A 145 -11.28 2.09 -1.17
CA GLU A 145 -10.83 3.37 -1.71
C GLU A 145 -9.31 3.37 -1.99
N THR A 146 -8.50 2.75 -1.12
CA THR A 146 -7.06 2.62 -1.37
C THR A 146 -6.76 1.70 -2.55
N GLU A 147 -7.59 0.71 -2.82
CA GLU A 147 -7.47 -0.19 -3.99
C GLU A 147 -7.95 0.51 -5.28
N ILE A 148 -9.05 1.28 -5.23
CA ILE A 148 -9.60 2.03 -6.38
C ILE A 148 -8.69 3.19 -6.80
N ARG A 149 -8.08 3.92 -5.85
CA ARG A 149 -7.13 5.00 -6.14
C ARG A 149 -5.87 4.56 -6.89
N GLU A 150 -5.54 3.28 -6.81
CA GLU A 150 -4.43 2.70 -7.56
C GLU A 150 -4.83 2.22 -8.97
N GLY A 151 -6.13 2.18 -9.29
CA GLY A 151 -6.66 1.70 -10.57
C GLY A 151 -6.79 2.76 -11.66
N GLU A 152 -6.74 4.06 -11.34
CA GLU A 152 -6.85 5.11 -12.36
C GLU A 152 -5.49 5.74 -12.66
N LEU A 153 -4.91 5.36 -13.81
CA LEU A 153 -3.84 6.13 -14.43
C LEU A 153 -4.33 7.55 -14.76
N ALA A 154 -3.98 8.52 -13.91
CA ALA A 154 -4.15 9.92 -14.23
C ALA A 154 -3.18 10.30 -15.36
N LYS A 155 -3.72 10.74 -16.50
CA LYS A 155 -2.90 11.14 -17.64
C LYS A 155 -2.19 12.47 -17.35
N LEU A 156 -0.88 12.42 -17.15
CA LEU A 156 0.00 13.59 -17.03
C LEU A 156 0.67 13.85 -18.38
N ASP A 157 0.20 14.86 -19.12
CA ASP A 157 0.73 15.17 -20.46
C ASP A 157 2.20 15.65 -20.42
N ASN A 158 2.70 16.09 -19.27
CA ASN A 158 4.05 16.68 -19.10
C ASN A 158 4.90 15.98 -18.03
N TRP A 159 4.77 14.65 -17.88
CA TRP A 159 5.62 13.91 -16.96
C TRP A 159 7.12 14.11 -17.31
N ASN A 160 7.95 14.28 -16.29
CA ASN A 160 9.41 14.36 -16.40
C ASN A 160 10.04 13.63 -15.20
N VAL A 161 11.33 13.30 -15.31
CA VAL A 161 12.09 12.71 -14.19
C VAL A 161 11.99 13.65 -12.97
N PRO A 162 11.63 13.13 -11.79
CA PRO A 162 11.50 13.94 -10.59
C PRO A 162 12.86 14.53 -10.17
N GLU A 163 12.86 15.78 -9.73
CA GLU A 163 14.09 16.46 -9.27
C GLU A 163 14.64 15.86 -7.97
N VAL A 164 13.74 15.35 -7.11
CA VAL A 164 14.10 14.81 -5.79
C VAL A 164 13.34 13.51 -5.55
N LEU A 165 14.05 12.50 -5.05
CA LEU A 165 13.48 11.24 -4.56
C LEU A 165 13.90 11.00 -3.11
N SER A 166 12.98 10.42 -2.34
CA SER A 166 13.23 10.04 -0.95
C SER A 166 13.42 8.54 -0.84
N PHE A 167 14.53 8.12 -0.22
CA PHE A 167 14.88 6.72 -0.05
C PHE A 167 14.82 6.29 1.42
N GLY A 168 14.54 5.01 1.65
CA GLY A 168 14.62 4.41 2.99
C GLY A 168 16.07 4.12 3.37
N SER A 169 16.30 3.77 4.64
CA SER A 169 17.62 3.41 5.15
C SER A 169 18.18 2.10 4.59
N ASP A 170 17.38 1.34 3.84
CA ASP A 170 17.76 0.07 3.21
C ASP A 170 18.29 0.21 1.77
N TYR A 171 18.41 1.44 1.26
CA TYR A 171 19.02 1.75 -0.03
C TYR A 171 20.52 2.00 0.14
N LEU A 172 21.30 1.59 -0.85
CA LEU A 172 22.73 1.81 -0.91
C LEU A 172 23.07 2.90 -1.91
N GLU A 173 24.06 3.72 -1.59
CA GLU A 173 24.63 4.67 -2.54
C GLU A 173 25.61 3.94 -3.47
N GLU A 174 25.45 4.11 -4.77
CA GLU A 174 26.37 3.59 -5.78
C GLU A 174 26.83 4.71 -6.72
N ALA A 175 28.09 4.69 -7.12
CA ALA A 175 28.60 5.57 -8.16
C ALA A 175 28.11 5.07 -9.53
N LYS A 176 27.27 5.87 -10.19
CA LYS A 176 26.79 5.65 -11.56
C LYS A 176 26.86 6.95 -12.35
N ASP A 177 27.69 6.98 -13.37
CA ASP A 177 28.06 8.22 -14.06
C ASP A 177 26.91 8.79 -14.88
N LYS A 178 26.15 7.89 -15.53
CA LYS A 178 25.03 8.21 -16.42
C LYS A 178 23.67 8.11 -15.74
N SER A 179 23.61 7.79 -14.46
CA SER A 179 22.38 7.96 -13.70
C SER A 179 22.03 9.46 -13.65
N VAL A 180 20.80 9.79 -14.01
CA VAL A 180 20.30 11.18 -13.94
C VAL A 180 20.10 11.63 -12.49
N MET A 181 19.88 10.69 -11.56
CA MET A 181 19.73 10.97 -10.13
C MET A 181 21.09 10.99 -9.44
N LYS A 182 21.43 12.12 -8.81
CA LYS A 182 22.72 12.29 -8.11
C LYS A 182 22.51 12.79 -6.68
N PRO A 183 23.04 12.10 -5.65
CA PRO A 183 23.67 10.77 -5.70
C PRO A 183 22.66 9.67 -6.08
N PHE A 184 23.17 8.54 -6.60
CA PHE A 184 22.33 7.41 -7.01
C PHE A 184 22.15 6.43 -5.86
N TYR A 185 20.92 6.35 -5.35
CA TYR A 185 20.52 5.37 -4.35
C TYR A 185 19.74 4.23 -4.99
N VAL A 186 20.09 2.98 -4.63
CA VAL A 186 19.49 1.80 -5.24
C VAL A 186 19.29 0.67 -4.25
N LYS A 187 18.27 -0.14 -4.55
CA LYS A 187 18.03 -1.45 -3.98
C LYS A 187 17.58 -2.35 -5.13
N TYR A 188 18.47 -3.22 -5.59
CA TYR A 188 18.15 -4.12 -6.70
C TYR A 188 17.19 -5.21 -6.26
N LEU A 189 16.16 -5.46 -7.07
CA LEU A 189 15.20 -6.55 -6.83
C LEU A 189 15.61 -7.84 -7.53
N SER A 190 16.52 -7.77 -8.50
CA SER A 190 17.07 -8.91 -9.21
C SER A 190 18.48 -8.64 -9.75
N GLU A 191 19.25 -9.71 -9.96
CA GLU A 191 20.55 -9.63 -10.64
C GLU A 191 20.43 -9.15 -12.10
N LEU A 192 19.28 -9.42 -12.74
CA LEU A 192 18.99 -8.96 -14.10
C LEU A 192 18.92 -7.43 -14.15
N GLU A 193 18.21 -6.82 -13.21
CA GLU A 193 18.08 -5.36 -13.09
C GLU A 193 19.44 -4.70 -12.79
N LYS A 194 20.22 -5.30 -11.88
CA LYS A 194 21.58 -4.82 -11.56
C LYS A 194 22.49 -4.84 -12.78
N SER A 195 22.52 -5.97 -13.48
CA SER A 195 23.38 -6.15 -14.66
C SER A 195 22.93 -5.23 -15.80
N PHE A 196 21.63 -4.99 -15.94
CA PHE A 196 21.11 -4.04 -16.94
C PHE A 196 21.53 -2.61 -16.61
N THR A 197 21.54 -2.23 -15.34
CA THR A 197 22.05 -0.93 -14.88
C THR A 197 23.52 -0.74 -15.27
N GLU A 198 24.36 -1.76 -15.05
CA GLU A 198 25.77 -1.73 -15.47
C GLU A 198 25.92 -1.64 -17.00
N PHE A 199 25.08 -2.36 -17.76
CA PHE A 199 25.07 -2.29 -19.21
C PHE A 199 24.74 -0.88 -19.74
N LEU A 200 23.71 -0.24 -19.17
CA LEU A 200 23.34 1.14 -19.50
C LEU A 200 24.44 2.14 -19.13
N ASP A 201 25.00 2.03 -17.92
CA ASP A 201 25.98 2.98 -17.40
C ASP A 201 27.32 2.92 -18.17
N ASN A 202 27.67 1.74 -18.70
CA ASN A 202 28.89 1.54 -19.50
C ASN A 202 28.73 1.88 -20.99
N SER A 203 27.50 2.03 -21.51
CA SER A 203 27.23 2.26 -22.93
C SER A 203 27.74 3.62 -23.43
N GLY A 204 28.44 3.64 -24.56
CA GLY A 204 28.83 4.89 -25.24
C GLY A 204 27.68 5.64 -25.90
N LYS A 205 26.55 4.98 -26.18
CA LYS A 205 25.38 5.55 -26.87
C LYS A 205 24.35 6.16 -25.89
N VAL A 206 24.37 5.76 -24.61
CA VAL A 206 23.52 6.33 -23.56
C VAL A 206 24.05 7.70 -23.12
N GLU A 207 23.14 8.67 -23.02
CA GLU A 207 23.39 10.01 -22.48
C GLU A 207 23.13 10.01 -20.97
N TRP A 208 21.94 9.58 -20.56
CA TRP A 208 21.58 9.34 -19.17
C TRP A 208 20.50 8.26 -19.07
N TRP A 209 20.36 7.67 -17.90
CA TRP A 209 19.28 6.74 -17.57
C TRP A 209 18.65 7.08 -16.21
N PHE A 210 17.36 6.78 -16.08
CA PHE A 210 16.60 6.90 -14.85
C PHE A 210 16.06 5.52 -14.49
N LYS A 211 16.48 5.00 -13.33
CA LYS A 211 15.81 3.85 -12.71
C LYS A 211 14.52 4.38 -12.08
N ASN A 212 13.41 4.07 -12.74
CA ASN A 212 12.08 4.47 -12.32
C ASN A 212 11.69 3.76 -11.02
N GLY A 213 10.64 4.27 -10.37
CA GLY A 213 10.05 3.64 -9.20
C GLY A 213 8.73 2.95 -9.52
N ASP A 214 8.11 2.42 -8.47
CA ASP A 214 6.84 1.71 -8.57
C ASP A 214 5.79 2.38 -7.68
N ARG A 215 4.52 2.19 -8.06
CA ARG A 215 3.36 2.42 -7.18
C ARG A 215 3.45 3.81 -6.50
N ASP A 216 3.51 4.86 -7.30
CA ASP A 216 3.42 6.28 -6.87
C ASP A 216 3.18 7.14 -8.12
N ALA A 217 2.35 8.19 -8.01
CA ALA A 217 2.05 9.08 -9.13
C ALA A 217 3.26 9.88 -9.64
N THR A 218 4.35 9.92 -8.86
CA THR A 218 5.64 10.51 -9.24
C THR A 218 6.30 9.71 -10.37
N PHE A 219 6.06 8.41 -10.44
CA PHE A 219 6.76 7.51 -11.36
C PHE A 219 6.01 7.31 -12.66
N PHE A 220 6.78 7.08 -13.72
CA PHE A 220 6.22 6.88 -15.05
C PHE A 220 5.54 5.51 -15.15
N ALA A 221 4.31 5.48 -15.65
CA ALA A 221 3.58 4.25 -15.90
C ALA A 221 2.79 4.33 -17.21
N VAL A 222 2.59 3.17 -17.82
CA VAL A 222 1.74 2.98 -19.00
C VAL A 222 0.60 2.02 -18.67
N ALA A 223 -0.54 2.16 -19.34
CA ALA A 223 -1.63 1.19 -19.23
C ALA A 223 -1.26 -0.09 -19.99
N TYR A 224 -1.49 -1.27 -19.40
CA TYR A 224 -1.23 -2.54 -20.10
C TYR A 224 -2.46 -3.43 -20.35
N ASP A 225 -3.63 -3.02 -19.87
CA ASP A 225 -4.92 -3.65 -20.15
C ASP A 225 -6.02 -2.60 -20.36
N GLU A 226 -7.25 -3.06 -20.59
CA GLU A 226 -8.42 -2.21 -20.82
C GLU A 226 -8.87 -1.49 -19.53
N ASP A 227 -8.61 -2.09 -18.38
CA ASP A 227 -8.88 -1.54 -17.06
C ASP A 227 -7.86 -0.46 -16.66
N LYS A 228 -6.90 -0.15 -17.54
CA LYS A 228 -5.83 0.83 -17.35
C LYS A 228 -4.95 0.53 -16.13
N THR A 229 -4.72 -0.75 -15.84
CA THR A 229 -3.79 -1.16 -14.81
C THR A 229 -2.40 -0.59 -15.10
N PRO A 230 -1.76 0.07 -14.11
CA PRO A 230 -0.48 0.73 -14.32
C PRO A 230 0.68 -0.27 -14.42
N PHE A 231 1.43 -0.20 -15.51
CA PHE A 231 2.75 -0.81 -15.68
C PHE A 231 3.82 0.25 -15.54
N TYR A 232 4.51 0.22 -14.40
CA TYR A 232 5.70 1.04 -14.14
C TYR A 232 6.90 0.37 -14.80
N VAL A 233 7.37 0.96 -15.90
CA VAL A 233 8.56 0.49 -16.62
C VAL A 233 9.80 0.80 -15.79
N ASP A 234 10.70 -0.17 -15.60
CA ASP A 234 11.87 0.00 -14.72
C ASP A 234 12.85 1.10 -15.15
N PHE A 235 13.07 1.31 -16.45
CA PHE A 235 14.08 2.25 -16.96
C PHE A 235 13.55 3.17 -18.04
N VAL A 236 13.83 4.47 -17.86
CA VAL A 236 13.71 5.51 -18.89
C VAL A 236 15.12 5.94 -19.27
N VAL A 237 15.49 5.79 -20.55
CA VAL A 237 16.87 5.97 -21.02
C VAL A 237 16.91 7.01 -22.13
N LYS A 238 17.75 8.04 -21.99
CA LYS A 238 18.04 8.99 -23.06
C LYS A 238 19.28 8.57 -23.83
N PHE A 239 19.16 8.53 -25.15
CA PHE A 239 20.25 8.26 -26.07
C PHE A 239 20.80 9.55 -26.66
N LYS A 240 22.10 9.54 -26.98
CA LYS A 240 22.81 10.67 -27.60
C LYS A 240 22.26 11.07 -28.98
N ASP A 241 21.58 10.15 -29.66
CA ASP A 241 20.89 10.42 -30.94
C ASP A 241 19.49 11.05 -30.76
N GLY A 242 19.10 11.33 -29.51
CA GLY A 242 17.86 11.97 -29.14
C GLY A 242 16.70 11.01 -28.86
N ARG A 243 16.83 9.70 -29.11
CA ARG A 243 15.79 8.71 -28.78
C ARG A 243 15.62 8.54 -27.28
N ILE A 244 14.42 8.10 -26.87
CA ILE A 244 14.11 7.69 -25.50
C ILE A 244 13.77 6.19 -25.52
N GLY A 245 14.48 5.42 -24.71
CA GLY A 245 14.23 4.01 -24.46
C GLY A 245 13.35 3.81 -23.23
N LEU A 246 12.35 2.94 -23.33
CA LEU A 246 11.53 2.46 -22.22
C LEU A 246 11.78 0.96 -22.06
N PHE A 247 12.46 0.57 -20.99
CA PHE A 247 12.97 -0.80 -20.82
C PHE A 247 12.62 -1.37 -19.46
N ASP A 248 12.22 -2.65 -19.47
CA ASP A 248 11.82 -3.36 -18.26
C ASP A 248 12.51 -4.73 -18.23
N PRO A 249 13.62 -4.89 -17.47
CA PRO A 249 14.31 -6.17 -17.33
C PRO A 249 13.41 -7.20 -16.64
N HIS A 250 12.75 -8.04 -17.44
CA HIS A 250 11.66 -8.88 -16.95
C HIS A 250 11.96 -10.36 -17.12
N GLY A 251 11.60 -11.14 -16.10
CA GLY A 251 11.68 -12.59 -16.17
C GLY A 251 10.70 -13.14 -17.20
N THR A 252 11.21 -13.86 -18.20
CA THR A 252 10.41 -14.54 -19.23
C THR A 252 9.44 -15.60 -18.68
N GLN A 253 9.55 -15.95 -17.40
CA GLN A 253 8.69 -16.90 -16.69
C GLN A 253 7.39 -16.31 -16.13
N PHE A 254 7.23 -14.98 -16.10
CA PHE A 254 6.07 -14.35 -15.46
C PHE A 254 4.85 -14.29 -16.40
N SER A 255 3.67 -14.56 -15.86
CA SER A 255 2.41 -14.63 -16.61
C SER A 255 1.93 -13.28 -17.16
N ASP A 256 2.44 -12.18 -16.61
CA ASP A 256 2.12 -10.80 -17.00
C ASP A 256 2.95 -10.30 -18.20
N PHE A 257 3.89 -11.10 -18.72
CA PHE A 257 4.79 -10.72 -19.83
C PHE A 257 4.02 -10.22 -21.05
N GLY A 258 3.05 -11.01 -21.53
CA GLY A 258 2.28 -10.70 -22.74
C GLY A 258 1.52 -9.38 -22.63
N PRO A 259 0.63 -9.24 -21.64
CA PRO A 259 -0.12 -7.99 -21.41
C PRO A 259 0.79 -6.76 -21.26
N LYS A 260 1.84 -6.83 -20.44
CA LYS A 260 2.79 -5.71 -20.25
C LYS A 260 3.51 -5.32 -21.54
N SER A 261 3.96 -6.30 -22.32
CA SER A 261 4.58 -6.05 -23.62
C SER A 261 3.60 -5.34 -24.56
N ASP A 262 2.40 -5.88 -24.72
CA ASP A 262 1.39 -5.32 -25.64
C ASP A 262 1.00 -3.88 -25.24
N GLY A 263 0.82 -3.63 -23.94
CA GLY A 263 0.58 -2.31 -23.37
C GLY A 263 1.67 -1.29 -23.70
N LEU A 264 2.92 -1.65 -23.41
CA LEU A 264 4.07 -0.78 -23.66
C LEU A 264 4.26 -0.51 -25.17
N GLN A 265 4.10 -1.52 -26.02
CA GLN A 265 4.19 -1.35 -27.47
C GLN A 265 3.06 -0.47 -28.01
N LYS A 266 1.83 -0.57 -27.46
CA LYS A 266 0.73 0.32 -27.80
C LYS A 266 1.06 1.77 -27.47
N TYR A 267 1.53 2.03 -26.24
CA TYR A 267 1.93 3.37 -25.80
C TYR A 267 3.02 3.97 -26.70
N ILE A 268 4.10 3.22 -26.97
CA ILE A 268 5.21 3.65 -27.83
C ILE A 268 4.71 4.02 -29.23
N LYS A 269 3.85 3.19 -29.83
CA LYS A 269 3.28 3.44 -31.17
C LYS A 269 2.42 4.69 -31.18
N GLU A 270 1.59 4.90 -30.16
CA GLU A 270 0.71 6.06 -30.06
C GLU A 270 1.48 7.38 -29.88
N GLU A 271 2.51 7.39 -29.03
CA GLU A 271 3.35 8.57 -28.81
C GLU A 271 4.27 8.89 -30.01
N ASN A 272 4.77 7.86 -30.70
CA ASN A 272 5.55 8.07 -31.92
C ASN A 272 4.69 8.65 -33.06
N LYS A 273 3.39 8.30 -33.15
CA LYS A 273 2.46 8.97 -34.07
C LYS A 273 2.30 10.47 -33.77
N LYS A 274 2.57 10.89 -32.53
CA LYS A 274 2.59 12.31 -32.10
C LYS A 274 3.96 12.97 -32.29
N GLY A 275 4.91 12.31 -32.95
CA GLY A 275 6.23 12.84 -33.25
C GLY A 275 7.30 12.60 -32.18
N LYS A 276 7.00 11.81 -31.14
CA LYS A 276 8.04 11.33 -30.21
C LYS A 276 8.97 10.31 -30.90
N LYS A 277 10.11 10.05 -30.27
CA LYS A 277 11.11 9.07 -30.74
C LYS A 277 11.37 8.00 -29.67
N LEU A 278 10.30 7.32 -29.28
CA LEU A 278 10.30 6.28 -28.27
C LEU A 278 10.60 4.91 -28.88
N PHE A 279 11.32 4.07 -28.14
CA PHE A 279 11.46 2.65 -28.44
C PHE A 279 11.70 1.86 -27.15
N GLY A 280 11.65 0.54 -27.22
CA GLY A 280 11.95 -0.33 -26.09
C GLY A 280 10.92 -1.44 -25.94
N GLY A 281 10.89 -2.06 -24.77
CA GLY A 281 10.14 -3.28 -24.51
C GLY A 281 10.61 -3.99 -23.25
N LEU A 282 10.05 -5.19 -23.02
CA LEU A 282 10.57 -6.08 -21.99
C LEU A 282 11.96 -6.58 -22.40
N VAL A 283 12.91 -6.52 -21.48
CA VAL A 283 14.32 -6.80 -21.71
C VAL A 283 14.72 -8.12 -21.07
N ALA A 284 15.53 -8.89 -21.78
CA ALA A 284 16.16 -10.10 -21.26
C ALA A 284 17.63 -10.17 -21.69
N ASN A 285 18.39 -10.99 -21.00
CA ASN A 285 19.71 -11.42 -21.45
C ASN A 285 19.60 -12.86 -21.98
N THR A 286 20.20 -13.14 -23.13
CA THR A 286 20.12 -14.48 -23.76
C THR A 286 21.00 -15.53 -23.08
N GLY A 287 21.89 -15.11 -22.19
CA GLY A 287 22.83 -15.96 -21.48
C GLY A 287 22.19 -16.72 -20.32
N THR A 288 22.83 -17.79 -19.87
CA THR A 288 22.48 -18.47 -18.62
C THR A 288 22.82 -17.61 -17.40
N THR A 289 23.73 -16.65 -17.58
CA THR A 289 24.05 -15.57 -16.66
C THR A 289 23.99 -14.26 -17.42
N THR A 290 23.87 -13.13 -16.73
CA THR A 290 23.86 -11.81 -17.38
C THR A 290 25.19 -11.42 -18.03
N ASN A 291 26.28 -12.14 -17.75
CA ASN A 291 27.63 -11.86 -18.22
C ASN A 291 28.02 -12.59 -19.52
N ASN A 292 27.22 -13.55 -20.00
CA ASN A 292 27.59 -14.41 -21.13
C ASN A 292 26.58 -14.42 -22.28
N GLY A 293 25.63 -13.48 -22.29
CA GLY A 293 24.67 -13.31 -23.36
C GLY A 293 24.53 -11.88 -23.83
N ARG A 294 23.78 -11.70 -24.90
CA ARG A 294 23.44 -10.38 -25.44
C ARG A 294 22.15 -9.87 -24.82
N TRP A 295 22.05 -8.55 -24.69
CA TRP A 295 20.83 -7.89 -24.28
C TRP A 295 19.87 -7.80 -25.46
N VAL A 296 18.62 -8.19 -25.22
CA VAL A 296 17.56 -8.20 -26.21
C VAL A 296 16.30 -7.61 -25.61
N TYR A 297 15.45 -7.04 -26.47
CA TYR A 297 14.15 -6.53 -26.06
C TYR A 297 13.04 -7.02 -27.00
N PHE A 298 11.87 -7.25 -26.41
CA PHE A 298 10.73 -7.81 -27.11
C PHE A 298 9.78 -6.70 -27.57
N THR A 299 9.41 -6.73 -28.86
CA THR A 299 8.56 -5.70 -29.49
C THR A 299 7.36 -6.27 -30.25
N ASP A 300 7.26 -7.60 -30.38
CA ASP A 300 6.15 -8.25 -31.08
C ASP A 300 4.95 -8.41 -30.13
N SER A 301 3.85 -8.97 -30.62
CA SER A 301 2.69 -9.27 -29.79
C SER A 301 3.05 -10.29 -28.71
N GLY A 302 2.54 -10.07 -27.49
CA GLY A 302 2.64 -11.02 -26.37
C GLY A 302 2.16 -12.42 -26.72
N ALA A 303 1.24 -12.58 -27.67
CA ALA A 303 0.77 -13.88 -28.15
C ALA A 303 1.85 -14.69 -28.90
N LYS A 304 2.90 -14.03 -29.41
CA LYS A 304 4.04 -14.67 -30.09
C LYS A 304 5.23 -14.88 -29.17
N PHE A 305 5.12 -14.47 -27.91
CA PHE A 305 6.17 -14.71 -26.93
C PHE A 305 6.29 -16.21 -26.66
N LYS A 306 7.52 -16.71 -26.68
CA LYS A 306 7.86 -18.10 -26.39
C LYS A 306 8.98 -18.13 -25.38
N LYS A 307 8.74 -18.83 -24.27
CA LYS A 307 9.68 -18.91 -23.15
C LYS A 307 10.99 -19.55 -23.59
N GLY A 308 12.12 -18.88 -23.31
CA GLY A 308 13.45 -19.36 -23.65
C GLY A 308 13.83 -19.25 -25.14
N GLU A 309 12.94 -18.72 -25.98
CA GLU A 309 13.22 -18.45 -27.39
C GLU A 309 13.44 -16.96 -27.62
N PHE A 310 14.55 -16.61 -28.28
CA PHE A 310 14.91 -15.23 -28.59
C PHE A 310 14.86 -14.91 -30.09
N GLY A 311 14.32 -15.81 -30.92
CA GLY A 311 14.35 -15.68 -32.38
C GLY A 311 13.54 -14.49 -32.93
N ASN A 312 12.53 -14.04 -32.19
CA ASN A 312 11.70 -12.87 -32.51
C ASN A 312 11.98 -11.65 -31.62
N TRP A 313 13.12 -11.65 -30.93
CA TRP A 313 13.56 -10.52 -30.12
C TRP A 313 14.52 -9.64 -30.92
N THR A 314 14.57 -8.36 -30.57
CA THR A 314 15.50 -7.40 -31.19
C THR A 314 16.73 -7.25 -30.31
N ASP A 315 17.92 -7.24 -30.92
CA ASP A 315 19.17 -6.98 -30.21
C ASP A 315 19.20 -5.52 -29.71
N LEU A 316 19.51 -5.36 -28.43
CA LEU A 316 19.72 -4.05 -27.82
C LEU A 316 21.20 -3.68 -27.91
N ASP A 317 21.60 -3.12 -29.05
CA ASP A 317 22.98 -2.71 -29.28
C ASP A 317 23.24 -1.27 -28.78
N LEU A 318 23.81 -1.15 -27.57
CA LEU A 318 24.13 0.11 -26.89
C LEU A 318 25.58 0.57 -27.06
#